data_AF-A0A1H4G2Y6-F1
#
_entry.id   AF-A0A1H4G2Y6-F1
#
_cell.length_a   1.000
_cell.length_b   1.000
_cell.length_c   1.000
_cell.angle_alpha   90.00
_cell.angle_beta   90.00
_cell.angle_gamma   90.00
#
_symmetry.space_group_name_H-M   'P 1'
#
loop_
_entity.id
_entity.type
_entity.pdbx_description
1 polymer ?
#
loop_
_entity_poly.entity_id
_entity_poly.type
_entity_poly.pdbx_seq_one_letter_code
_entity_poly.pdbx_strand_id
1 'polypeptide(L)'
;MFYWGESALEQKVANVAPEPTVETVSLTEHSLYPILIDYLSQEEGLLCRRIDEKRSSNNKGLGGNHWLYPDIVALEPLDKDWDEAVQNCVRHSEGRLTRLWSFEVKQRA
;
A
#
# COMPACT_ATOMS: atom_id res chain seq x y z
N MET A 1 19.15 7.12 12.06
CA MET A 1 20.02 7.08 10.87
C MET A 1 20.59 5.66 10.83
N PHE A 2 19.98 4.77 10.05
CA PHE A 2 20.38 3.36 10.02
C PHE A 2 21.31 3.15 8.82
N TYR A 3 22.55 2.75 9.09
CA TYR A 3 23.54 2.39 8.08
C TYR A 3 23.35 0.91 7.70
N TRP A 4 23.27 0.63 6.40
CA TRP A 4 23.45 -0.73 5.88
C TRP A 4 24.96 -1.00 5.83
N GLY A 5 25.44 -1.87 6.71
CA GLY A 5 26.82 -2.37 6.68
C GLY A 5 26.88 -3.69 5.94
N GLU A 6 27.55 -3.72 4.80
CA GLU A 6 27.95 -4.96 4.13
C GLU A 6 28.86 -5.75 5.07
N SER A 7 28.48 -6.98 5.38
CA SER A 7 29.38 -7.97 5.96
C SER A 7 29.45 -9.16 5.01
N ALA A 8 30.46 -9.14 4.16
CA ALA A 8 30.88 -10.30 3.39
C ALA A 8 31.77 -11.19 4.27
N LEU A 9 31.40 -12.45 4.47
CA LEU A 9 32.30 -13.62 4.58
C LEU A 9 31.50 -14.91 4.26
N GLU A 10 32.17 -15.85 3.60
CA GLU A 10 31.64 -16.88 2.68
C GLU A 10 31.24 -18.25 3.30
N GLN A 11 30.22 -18.88 2.67
CA GLN A 11 29.98 -20.31 2.28
C GLN A 11 30.31 -21.49 3.25
N LYS A 12 29.50 -22.59 3.38
CA LYS A 12 29.14 -23.57 2.32
C LYS A 12 28.11 -24.68 2.75
N VAL A 13 27.01 -24.79 1.98
CA VAL A 13 26.27 -25.98 1.39
C VAL A 13 25.63 -27.09 2.25
N ALA A 14 24.31 -27.34 2.04
CA ALA A 14 23.71 -28.66 1.66
C ALA A 14 22.20 -28.58 1.32
N ASN A 15 21.84 -28.98 0.08
CA ASN A 15 20.53 -29.40 -0.45
C ASN A 15 19.24 -28.81 0.15
N VAL A 16 18.69 -27.78 -0.51
CA VAL A 16 17.26 -27.48 -0.47
C VAL A 16 16.74 -27.45 -1.91
N ALA A 17 15.54 -27.99 -2.08
CA ALA A 17 14.80 -28.16 -3.34
C ALA A 17 14.92 -26.97 -4.30
N PRO A 18 14.73 -27.15 -5.62
CA PRO A 18 14.71 -26.01 -6.54
C PRO A 18 13.69 -25.01 -6.02
N GLU A 19 14.18 -23.86 -5.55
CA GLU A 19 13.32 -22.71 -5.28
C GLU A 19 12.51 -22.48 -6.55
N PRO A 20 11.19 -22.18 -6.44
CA PRO A 20 10.42 -21.80 -7.60
C PRO A 20 11.12 -20.59 -8.18
N THR A 21 11.84 -20.79 -9.29
CA THR A 21 12.33 -19.71 -10.12
C THR A 21 11.07 -18.99 -10.53
N VAL A 22 10.79 -17.87 -9.87
CA VAL A 22 9.77 -16.93 -10.29
C VAL A 22 10.22 -16.58 -11.69
N GLU A 23 9.60 -17.24 -12.68
CA GLU A 23 9.67 -16.79 -14.05
C GLU A 23 9.44 -15.29 -13.95
N THR A 24 10.39 -14.50 -14.43
CA THR A 24 10.26 -13.05 -14.45
C THR A 24 9.19 -12.75 -15.50
N VAL A 25 7.95 -13.09 -15.18
CA VAL A 25 6.77 -12.57 -15.84
C VAL A 25 6.97 -11.08 -15.74
N SER A 26 7.05 -10.43 -16.89
CA SER A 26 7.15 -8.98 -16.98
C SER A 26 5.88 -8.39 -16.34
N LEU A 27 5.93 -8.20 -15.02
CA LEU A 27 4.85 -7.66 -14.23
C LEU A 27 4.67 -6.20 -14.65
N THR A 28 3.55 -5.92 -15.28
CA THR A 28 3.15 -4.55 -15.55
C THR A 28 2.77 -3.88 -14.23
N GLU A 29 2.89 -2.54 -14.15
CA GLU A 29 2.42 -1.76 -12.99
C GLU A 29 0.99 -2.14 -12.60
N HIS A 30 0.12 -2.33 -13.61
CA HIS A 30 -1.27 -2.71 -13.39
C HIS A 30 -1.42 -4.06 -12.69
N SER A 31 -0.56 -5.03 -13.01
CA SER A 31 -0.57 -6.35 -12.38
C SER A 31 -0.12 -6.35 -10.92
N LEU A 32 0.59 -5.31 -10.48
CA LEU A 32 1.07 -5.16 -9.11
C LEU A 32 0.00 -4.63 -8.15
N TYR A 33 -1.04 -3.94 -8.65
CA TYR A 33 -2.12 -3.41 -7.81
C TYR A 33 -2.80 -4.45 -6.93
N PRO A 34 -3.31 -5.60 -7.45
CA PRO A 34 -3.96 -6.59 -6.59
C PRO A 34 -3.00 -7.19 -5.56
N ILE A 35 -1.72 -7.36 -5.90
CA ILE A 35 -0.70 -7.91 -4.99
C ILE A 35 -0.47 -6.94 -3.83
N LEU A 36 -0.30 -5.65 -4.14
CA LEU A 36 -0.12 -4.62 -3.11
C LEU A 36 -1.36 -4.46 -2.24
N ILE A 37 -2.56 -4.46 -2.84
CA ILE A 37 -3.84 -4.39 -2.10
C ILE A 37 -3.95 -5.55 -1.10
N ASP A 38 -3.60 -6.76 -1.53
CA ASP A 38 -3.65 -7.95 -0.69
C ASP A 38 -2.70 -7.83 0.51
N TYR A 39 -1.44 -7.48 0.25
CA TYR A 39 -0.44 -7.22 1.31
C TYR A 39 -0.93 -6.16 2.31
N LEU A 40 -1.35 -4.98 1.82
CA LEU A 40 -1.79 -3.88 2.67
C LEU A 40 -3.03 -4.26 3.49
N SER A 41 -3.91 -5.09 2.95
CA SER A 41 -5.09 -5.55 3.69
C SER A 41 -4.76 -6.61 4.74
N GLN A 42 -3.87 -7.55 4.44
CA GLN A 42 -3.56 -8.67 5.33
C GLN A 42 -2.56 -8.29 6.41
N GLU A 43 -1.47 -7.62 6.04
CA GLU A 43 -0.35 -7.33 6.93
C GLU A 43 -0.54 -6.00 7.67
N GLU A 44 -1.02 -4.97 6.96
CA GLU A 44 -1.20 -3.62 7.52
C GLU A 44 -2.64 -3.33 7.99
N GLY A 45 -3.57 -4.28 7.76
CA GLY A 45 -4.98 -4.14 8.16
C GLY A 45 -5.72 -2.99 7.49
N LEU A 46 -5.22 -2.50 6.34
CA LEU A 46 -5.76 -1.34 5.64
C LEU A 46 -6.94 -1.69 4.75
N LEU A 47 -7.94 -0.80 4.70
CA LEU A 47 -9.07 -0.91 3.79
C LEU A 47 -8.74 -0.24 2.45
N CYS A 48 -8.18 -1.00 1.52
CA CYS A 48 -7.67 -0.49 0.25
C CYS A 48 -8.72 -0.42 -0.88
N ARG A 49 -8.57 0.58 -1.77
CA ARG A 49 -9.33 0.73 -3.01
C ARG A 49 -8.45 1.28 -4.13
N ARG A 50 -8.51 0.67 -5.31
CA ARG A 50 -7.94 1.23 -6.55
C ARG A 50 -8.85 2.36 -7.06
N ILE A 51 -8.29 3.54 -7.31
CA ILE A 51 -9.00 4.66 -7.95
C ILE A 51 -9.19 4.42 -9.45
N ASP A 52 -10.42 4.39 -9.96
CA ASP A 52 -10.71 4.32 -11.40
C ASP A 52 -10.66 5.73 -12.04
N GLU A 53 -9.58 6.05 -12.76
CA GLU A 53 -9.37 7.36 -13.37
C GLU A 53 -10.42 7.67 -14.43
N LYS A 54 -11.03 6.65 -15.06
CA LYS A 54 -12.07 6.85 -16.08
C LYS A 54 -13.35 7.46 -15.51
N ARG A 55 -13.55 7.35 -14.19
CA ARG A 55 -14.70 7.94 -13.48
C ARG A 55 -14.46 9.39 -13.08
N SER A 56 -13.26 9.91 -13.32
CA SER A 56 -12.94 11.31 -13.10
C SER A 56 -13.65 12.21 -14.12
N SER A 57 -14.32 13.24 -13.64
CA SER A 57 -14.77 14.34 -14.49
C SER A 57 -13.77 15.50 -14.42
N ASN A 58 -13.42 16.06 -15.57
CA ASN A 58 -12.56 17.23 -15.65
C ASN A 58 -13.39 18.51 -15.77
N ASN A 59 -13.70 19.11 -14.62
CA ASN A 59 -14.37 20.41 -14.57
C ASN A 59 -13.38 21.60 -14.57
N LYS A 60 -12.06 21.36 -14.67
CA LYS A 60 -11.01 22.39 -14.53
C LYS A 60 -10.23 22.70 -15.83
N GLY A 61 -10.67 22.16 -16.97
CA GLY A 61 -10.04 22.41 -18.27
C GLY A 61 -8.82 21.51 -18.54
N LEU A 62 -8.18 21.69 -19.70
CA LEU A 62 -7.08 20.83 -20.18
C LEU A 62 -5.98 20.66 -19.13
N GLY A 63 -5.64 19.41 -18.79
CA GLY A 63 -4.58 19.09 -17.82
C GLY A 63 -4.96 19.20 -16.34
N GLY A 64 -6.18 19.64 -16.00
CA GLY A 64 -6.62 19.85 -14.61
C GLY A 64 -6.60 18.59 -13.73
N ASN A 65 -6.62 17.40 -14.33
CA ASN A 65 -6.72 16.12 -13.63
C ASN A 65 -5.43 15.27 -13.67
N HIS A 66 -4.33 15.79 -14.20
CA HIS A 66 -3.10 15.03 -14.47
C HIS A 66 -2.45 14.41 -13.21
N TRP A 67 -2.69 14.96 -12.02
CA TRP A 67 -2.07 14.52 -10.74
C TRP A 67 -3.09 14.26 -9.61
N LEU A 68 -4.38 14.11 -9.92
CA LEU A 68 -5.41 14.07 -8.88
C LEU A 68 -5.62 12.70 -8.22
N TYR A 69 -5.07 11.64 -8.79
CA TYR A 69 -5.44 10.28 -8.39
C TYR A 69 -4.18 9.47 -8.07
N PRO A 70 -3.95 9.12 -6.80
CA PRO A 70 -3.04 8.02 -6.51
C PRO A 70 -3.62 6.73 -7.09
N ASP A 71 -2.76 5.79 -7.45
CA ASP A 71 -3.19 4.48 -7.95
C ASP A 71 -4.14 3.77 -6.97
N ILE A 72 -3.78 3.77 -5.69
CA ILE A 72 -4.51 3.11 -4.61
C ILE A 72 -4.64 4.07 -3.44
N VAL A 73 -5.82 4.09 -2.82
CA VAL A 73 -6.05 4.74 -1.52
C VAL A 73 -6.38 3.68 -0.48
N ALA A 74 -6.11 3.98 0.79
CA ALA A 74 -6.55 3.13 1.88
C ALA A 74 -6.99 3.91 3.12
N LEU A 75 -7.91 3.31 3.88
CA LEU A 75 -8.36 3.82 5.17
C LEU A 75 -7.83 2.90 6.28
N GLU A 76 -7.20 3.50 7.29
CA GLU A 76 -6.81 2.83 8.53
C GLU A 76 -7.73 3.31 9.66
N PRO A 77 -8.59 2.46 10.22
CA PRO A 77 -9.33 2.76 11.43
C PRO A 77 -8.37 2.70 12.64
N LEU A 78 -8.20 3.82 13.34
CA LEU A 78 -7.31 3.94 14.50
C LEU A 78 -7.96 3.43 15.79
N ASP A 79 -9.29 3.25 15.76
CA ASP A 79 -10.13 2.96 16.91
C ASP A 79 -10.59 1.50 17.00
N LYS A 80 -10.10 0.63 16.10
CA LYS A 80 -10.57 -0.76 15.94
C LYS A 80 -10.52 -1.59 17.23
N ASP A 81 -9.48 -1.40 18.02
CA ASP A 81 -9.24 -2.17 19.26
C ASP A 81 -9.61 -1.39 20.53
N TRP A 82 -10.26 -0.23 20.38
CA TRP A 82 -10.63 0.62 21.51
C TRP A 82 -11.97 0.20 22.09
N ASP A 83 -12.12 0.44 23.39
CA ASP A 83 -13.40 0.31 24.08
C ASP A 83 -14.43 1.30 23.53
N GLU A 84 -15.71 0.90 23.51
CA GLU A 84 -16.81 1.70 23.00
C GLU A 84 -16.93 3.07 23.68
N ALA A 85 -16.65 3.16 25.00
CA ALA A 85 -16.67 4.43 25.72
C ALA A 85 -15.58 5.39 25.22
N VAL A 86 -14.40 4.87 24.88
CA VAL A 86 -13.29 5.66 24.33
C VAL A 86 -13.61 6.08 22.89
N GLN A 87 -14.11 5.18 22.06
CA GLN A 87 -14.57 5.51 20.70
C GLN A 87 -15.61 6.63 20.73
N ASN A 88 -16.60 6.53 21.62
CA ASN A 88 -17.65 7.54 21.78
C ASN A 88 -17.08 8.88 22.26
N CYS A 89 -16.15 8.88 23.22
CA CYS A 89 -15.48 10.11 23.66
C CYS A 89 -14.72 10.79 22.51
N VAL A 90 -13.97 10.01 21.73
CA VAL A 90 -13.18 10.52 20.60
C VAL A 90 -14.08 11.00 19.45
N ARG A 91 -15.23 10.35 19.19
CA ARG A 91 -16.23 10.81 18.21
C ARG A 91 -16.89 12.14 18.57
N HIS A 92 -17.07 12.40 19.87
CA HIS A 92 -17.65 13.65 20.36
C HIS A 92 -16.59 14.73 20.65
N SER A 93 -15.32 14.42 20.41
CA SER A 93 -14.22 15.38 20.43
C SER A 93 -13.64 15.52 19.01
N GLU A 94 -12.77 16.50 18.79
CA GLU A 94 -12.10 16.70 17.50
C GLU A 94 -10.94 15.70 17.27
N GLY A 95 -11.05 14.50 17.85
CA GLY A 95 -10.05 13.46 17.75
C GLY A 95 -10.04 12.77 16.38
N ARG A 96 -8.88 12.22 16.01
CA ARG A 96 -8.71 11.50 14.74
C ARG A 96 -9.09 10.04 14.92
N LEU A 97 -10.09 9.58 14.18
CA LEU A 97 -10.55 8.19 14.18
C LEU A 97 -9.93 7.37 13.05
N THR A 98 -9.44 8.03 12.00
CA THR A 98 -8.94 7.36 10.81
C THR A 98 -7.67 8.03 10.28
N ARG A 99 -6.86 7.25 9.57
CA ARG A 99 -5.77 7.73 8.73
C ARG A 99 -6.05 7.36 7.29
N LEU A 100 -5.75 8.28 6.38
CA LEU A 100 -5.85 8.08 4.94
C LEU A 100 -4.45 7.89 4.35
N TRP A 101 -4.36 6.91 3.45
CA TRP A 101 -3.14 6.55 2.75
C TRP A 101 -3.34 6.70 1.24
N SER A 102 -2.28 7.10 0.56
CA SER A 102 -2.20 7.17 -0.89
C SER A 102 -0.94 6.45 -1.36
N PHE A 103 -1.08 5.54 -2.30
CA PHE A 103 0.02 4.74 -2.85
C PHE A 103 0.13 4.97 -4.36
N GLU A 104 1.38 4.98 -4.82
CA GLU A 104 1.75 5.02 -6.23
C GLU A 104 2.63 3.81 -6.50
N VAL A 105 2.26 3.00 -7.48
CA VAL A 105 3.00 1.81 -7.86
C VAL A 105 3.98 2.15 -8.98
N LYS A 106 5.20 1.62 -8.87
CA LYS A 106 6.23 1.77 -9.88
C LYS A 106 6.85 0.42 -10.20
N GLN A 107 7.02 0.15 -11.49
CA GLN A 107 7.92 -0.92 -11.91
C GLN A 107 9.38 -0.52 -11.59
N ARG A 108 10.18 -1.51 -11.21
CA ARG A 108 11.62 -1.30 -11.01
C ARG A 108 12.26 -1.13 -12.40
N ALA A 109 12.86 0.04 -12.63
CA ALA A 109 13.63 0.35 -13.84
C ALA A 109 14.98 -0.36 -13.87
#